data_AF-A0A0Q6FRI4-F1
#
_entry.id   AF-A0A0Q6FRI4-F1
#
_cell.length_a   1.000
_cell.length_b   1.000
_cell.length_c   1.000
_cell.angle_alpha   90.00
_cell.angle_beta   90.00
_cell.angle_gamma   90.00
#
_symmetry.space_group_name_H-M   'P 1'
#
loop_
_entity.id
_entity.type
_entity.pdbx_description
1 polymer ?
#
loop_
_entity_poly.entity_id
_entity_poly.type
_entity_poly.pdbx_seq_one_letter_code
_entity_poly.pdbx_strand_id
1 'polypeptide(L)'
;MPARSKRTTQALSRAGQSAAATLRRQDKQIVLSPAVKAAVEMMVFQGKQRPEAAENAGLKDDSLRSALTKPHVLAYLNECMEMLRTSLRPRALHTMGELLDAKTDTIKFKAAEYLDGQNRGQHTIGAAQVNVQVNNTVNVTPGYVIDLRADEPDGLPKEVS
;
A
#
# COMPACT_ATOMS: atom_id res chain seq x y z
N MET A 1 -12.69 25.05 -48.23
CA MET A 1 -12.25 24.01 -47.27
C MET A 1 -10.71 24.08 -47.18
N PRO A 2 -10.10 24.72 -46.16
CA PRO A 2 -8.64 24.78 -46.07
C PRO A 2 -8.05 23.42 -45.67
N ALA A 3 -7.05 22.95 -46.44
CA ALA A 3 -6.42 21.66 -46.25
C ALA A 3 -5.60 21.60 -44.95
N ARG A 4 -5.90 20.61 -44.10
CA ARG A 4 -5.17 20.31 -42.85
C ARG A 4 -3.67 20.17 -43.15
N SER A 5 -2.85 21.05 -42.56
CA SER A 5 -1.43 21.12 -42.87
C SER A 5 -0.70 19.80 -42.55
N LYS A 6 0.14 19.33 -43.47
CA LYS A 6 0.94 18.09 -43.30
C LYS A 6 1.95 18.19 -42.13
N ARG A 7 2.26 19.40 -41.66
CA ARG A 7 3.13 19.63 -40.49
C ARG A 7 2.46 19.23 -39.17
N THR A 8 1.15 19.48 -39.04
CA THR A 8 0.38 19.10 -37.84
C THR A 8 0.22 17.60 -37.66
N THR A 9 0.05 16.82 -38.74
CA THR A 9 -0.07 15.36 -38.66
C THR A 9 1.24 14.67 -38.30
N GLN A 10 2.37 15.19 -38.77
CA GLN A 10 3.71 14.66 -38.47
C GLN A 10 4.16 14.96 -37.02
N ALA A 11 3.71 16.07 -36.43
CA ALA A 11 3.98 16.38 -35.03
C ALA A 11 3.20 15.47 -34.07
N LEU A 12 1.91 15.21 -34.36
CA LEU A 12 1.07 14.28 -33.63
C LEU A 12 1.61 12.84 -33.66
N SER A 13 2.17 12.39 -34.79
CA SER A 13 2.76 11.05 -34.90
C SER A 13 4.04 10.90 -34.08
N ARG A 14 4.91 11.92 -34.04
CA ARG A 14 6.11 11.93 -33.18
C ARG A 14 5.76 11.93 -31.69
N ALA A 15 4.78 12.73 -31.28
CA ALA A 15 4.30 12.76 -29.90
C ALA A 15 3.71 11.41 -29.47
N GLY A 16 2.92 10.77 -30.35
CA GLY A 16 2.42 9.42 -30.12
C GLY A 16 3.52 8.36 -30.02
N GLN A 17 4.56 8.46 -30.85
CA GLN A 17 5.73 7.58 -30.80
C GLN A 17 6.53 7.74 -29.50
N SER A 18 6.74 8.99 -29.03
CA SER A 18 7.42 9.23 -27.74
C SER A 18 6.59 8.72 -26.56
N ALA A 19 5.27 8.92 -26.56
CA ALA A 19 4.38 8.44 -25.50
C ALA A 19 4.35 6.89 -25.45
N ALA A 20 4.27 6.24 -26.61
CA ALA A 20 4.32 4.78 -26.71
C ALA A 20 5.69 4.20 -26.29
N ALA A 21 6.79 4.91 -26.54
CA ALA A 21 8.12 4.49 -26.08
C ALA A 21 8.29 4.58 -24.56
N THR A 22 7.68 5.58 -23.90
CA THR A 22 7.64 5.65 -22.43
C THR A 22 6.81 4.54 -21.82
N LEU A 23 5.63 4.23 -22.39
CA LEU A 23 4.78 3.11 -21.93
C LEU A 23 5.52 1.77 -22.03
N ARG A 24 6.19 1.50 -23.16
CA ARG A 24 7.01 0.29 -23.32
C ARG A 24 8.18 0.17 -22.35
N ARG A 25 8.70 1.30 -21.85
CA ARG A 25 9.74 1.31 -20.81
C ARG A 25 9.17 1.08 -19.41
N GLN A 26 7.91 1.47 -19.17
CA GLN A 26 7.20 1.23 -17.92
C GLN A 26 6.87 -0.26 -17.74
N ASP A 27 6.51 -0.96 -18.83
CA ASP A 27 6.16 -2.39 -18.80
C ASP A 27 7.36 -3.35 -18.78
N LYS A 28 8.59 -2.83 -18.78
CA LYS A 28 9.76 -3.71 -18.69
C LYS A 28 9.83 -4.27 -17.27
N GLN A 29 9.30 -5.47 -17.08
CA GLN A 29 9.44 -6.25 -15.85
C GLN A 29 10.91 -6.25 -15.43
N ILE A 30 11.17 -5.64 -14.27
CA ILE A 30 12.51 -5.56 -13.72
C ILE A 30 12.84 -6.95 -13.17
N VAL A 31 13.53 -7.75 -13.97
CA VAL A 31 13.97 -9.09 -13.58
C VAL A 31 15.12 -8.94 -12.57
N LEU A 32 14.93 -9.47 -11.36
CA LEU A 32 16.01 -9.56 -10.38
C LEU A 32 17.14 -10.44 -10.92
N SER A 33 18.39 -10.02 -10.68
CA SER A 33 19.55 -10.87 -10.96
C SER A 33 19.50 -12.13 -10.09
N PRO A 34 19.77 -13.32 -10.64
CA PRO A 34 19.74 -14.58 -9.88
C PRO A 34 20.75 -14.59 -8.73
N ALA A 35 21.90 -13.93 -8.88
CA ALA A 35 22.89 -13.82 -7.81
C ALA A 35 22.40 -12.97 -6.63
N VAL A 36 21.69 -11.86 -6.91
CA VAL A 36 21.09 -11.01 -5.87
C VAL A 36 19.96 -11.77 -5.16
N LYS A 37 19.17 -12.54 -5.90
CA LYS A 37 18.12 -13.39 -5.34
C LYS A 37 18.71 -14.41 -4.37
N ALA A 38 19.75 -15.14 -4.79
CA ALA A 38 20.44 -16.10 -3.94
C ALA A 38 21.02 -15.44 -2.69
N ALA A 39 21.70 -14.29 -2.82
CA ALA A 39 22.23 -13.56 -1.67
C ALA A 39 21.12 -13.18 -0.65
N VAL A 40 19.96 -12.69 -1.13
CA VAL A 40 18.82 -12.34 -0.27
C VAL A 40 18.24 -13.57 0.42
N GLU A 41 18.10 -14.69 -0.27
CA GLU A 41 17.65 -15.96 0.32
C GLU A 41 18.60 -16.45 1.42
N MET A 42 19.91 -16.36 1.20
CA MET A 42 20.94 -16.73 2.19
C MET A 42 20.87 -15.81 3.44
N MET A 43 20.60 -14.51 3.25
CA MET A 43 20.41 -13.59 4.37
C MET A 43 19.16 -13.92 5.19
N VAL A 44 18.03 -14.18 4.53
CA VAL A 44 16.74 -14.35 5.22
C VAL A 44 16.61 -15.75 5.84
N PHE A 45 16.94 -16.81 5.10
CA PHE A 45 16.70 -18.17 5.57
C PHE A 45 17.85 -18.76 6.39
N GLN A 46 19.09 -18.38 6.08
CA GLN A 46 20.27 -18.90 6.80
C GLN A 46 20.81 -17.90 7.84
N GLY A 47 20.27 -16.67 7.88
CA GLY A 47 20.70 -15.65 8.84
C GLY A 47 22.13 -15.14 8.64
N LYS A 48 22.70 -15.32 7.43
CA LYS A 48 24.07 -14.90 7.14
C LYS A 48 24.19 -13.38 7.10
N GLN A 49 25.35 -12.87 7.51
CA GLN A 49 25.64 -11.45 7.40
C GLN A 49 25.77 -11.05 5.92
N ARG A 50 25.48 -9.78 5.60
CA ARG A 50 25.55 -9.24 4.23
C ARG A 50 26.86 -9.58 3.49
N PRO A 51 28.06 -9.38 4.06
CA PRO A 51 29.31 -9.69 3.34
C PRO A 51 29.44 -11.18 3.02
N GLU A 52 29.13 -12.06 3.98
CA GLU A 52 29.19 -13.51 3.78
C GLU A 52 28.15 -13.99 2.76
N ALA A 53 26.96 -13.41 2.76
CA ALA A 53 25.92 -13.73 1.79
C ALA A 53 26.31 -13.27 0.38
N ALA A 54 26.96 -12.11 0.24
CA ALA A 54 27.48 -11.62 -1.02
C ALA A 54 28.57 -12.56 -1.56
N GLU A 55 29.56 -12.91 -0.73
CA GLU A 55 30.65 -13.82 -1.11
C GLU A 55 30.12 -15.19 -1.55
N ASN A 56 29.20 -15.77 -0.79
CA ASN A 56 28.58 -17.06 -1.12
C ASN A 56 27.77 -17.01 -2.43
N ALA A 57 27.23 -15.84 -2.80
CA ALA A 57 26.52 -15.63 -4.04
C ALA A 57 27.41 -15.17 -5.21
N GLY A 58 28.74 -15.08 -5.02
CA GLY A 58 29.69 -14.61 -6.02
C GLY A 58 29.59 -13.10 -6.32
N LEU A 59 29.09 -12.30 -5.37
CA LEU A 59 28.93 -10.86 -5.46
C LEU A 59 29.92 -10.12 -4.55
N LYS A 60 30.27 -8.89 -4.92
CA LYS A 60 30.99 -7.96 -4.05
C LYS A 60 30.02 -7.37 -3.01
N ASP A 61 30.48 -7.14 -1.78
CA ASP A 61 29.63 -6.53 -0.72
C ASP A 61 29.02 -5.18 -1.17
N ASP A 62 29.80 -4.34 -1.86
CA ASP A 62 29.32 -3.05 -2.38
C ASP A 62 28.20 -3.20 -3.43
N SER A 63 28.25 -4.27 -4.24
CA SER A 63 27.23 -4.49 -5.28
C SER A 63 25.93 -5.00 -4.65
N LEU A 64 26.01 -5.83 -3.61
CA LEU A 64 24.84 -6.24 -2.83
C LEU A 64 24.23 -5.05 -2.08
N ARG A 65 25.06 -4.19 -1.46
CA ARG A 65 24.57 -2.95 -0.83
C ARG A 65 23.81 -2.06 -1.81
N SER A 66 24.36 -1.87 -3.01
CA SER A 66 23.73 -1.08 -4.07
C SER A 66 22.50 -1.75 -4.69
N ALA A 67 22.40 -3.08 -4.59
CA ALA A 67 21.21 -3.81 -5.03
C ALA A 67 20.05 -3.64 -4.04
N LEU A 68 20.32 -3.69 -2.73
CA LEU A 68 19.32 -3.55 -1.67
C LEU A 68 18.64 -2.18 -1.63
N THR A 69 19.27 -1.13 -2.15
CA THR A 69 18.65 0.20 -2.27
C THR A 69 17.60 0.28 -3.38
N LYS A 70 17.52 -0.72 -4.26
CA LYS A 70 16.58 -0.71 -5.39
C LYS A 70 15.21 -1.22 -4.92
N PRO A 71 14.10 -0.54 -5.30
CA PRO A 71 12.78 -0.85 -4.75
C PRO A 71 12.29 -2.26 -5.07
N HIS A 72 12.64 -2.81 -6.24
CA HIS A 72 12.27 -4.18 -6.62
C HIS A 72 13.00 -5.25 -5.78
N VAL A 73 14.25 -5.01 -5.40
CA VAL A 73 15.01 -5.94 -4.54
C VAL A 73 14.47 -5.87 -3.11
N LEU A 74 14.12 -4.68 -2.64
CA LEU A 74 13.53 -4.47 -1.33
C LEU A 74 12.14 -5.12 -1.22
N ALA A 75 11.32 -5.00 -2.26
CA ALA A 75 10.03 -5.71 -2.34
C ALA A 75 10.22 -7.22 -2.21
N TYR A 76 11.16 -7.80 -2.97
CA TYR A 76 11.47 -9.22 -2.88
C TYR A 76 12.00 -9.65 -1.50
N LEU A 77 12.85 -8.84 -0.87
CA LEU A 77 13.33 -9.09 0.49
C LEU A 77 12.17 -9.07 1.51
N ASN A 78 11.22 -8.14 1.37
CA ASN A 78 10.03 -8.10 2.21
C ASN A 78 9.15 -9.34 2.03
N GLU A 79 8.94 -9.80 0.80
CA GLU A 79 8.22 -11.04 0.51
C GLU A 79 8.89 -12.26 1.18
N CYS A 80 10.22 -12.36 1.09
CA CYS A 80 10.98 -13.42 1.77
C CYS A 80 10.82 -13.36 3.29
N MET A 81 10.83 -12.15 3.88
CA MET A 81 10.59 -12.00 5.32
C MET A 81 9.16 -12.37 5.71
N GLU A 82 8.15 -12.03 4.92
CA GLU A 82 6.76 -12.42 5.18
C GLU A 82 6.56 -13.93 5.07
N MET A 83 7.20 -14.58 4.09
CA MET A 83 7.24 -16.03 4.00
C MET A 83 7.91 -16.68 5.22
N LEU A 84 9.01 -16.11 5.72
CA LEU A 84 9.66 -16.60 6.93
C LEU A 84 8.76 -16.39 8.17
N ARG A 85 8.09 -15.25 8.29
CA ARG A 85 7.15 -14.99 9.38
C ARG A 85 5.99 -15.98 9.35
N THR A 86 5.36 -16.16 8.20
CA THR A 86 4.23 -17.09 8.04
C THR A 86 4.64 -18.55 8.30
N SER A 87 5.82 -18.97 7.86
CA SER A 87 6.32 -20.32 8.15
C SER A 87 6.75 -20.54 9.60
N LEU A 88 7.22 -19.49 10.29
CA LEU A 88 7.54 -19.55 11.72
C LEU A 88 6.32 -19.47 12.63
N ARG A 89 5.18 -18.91 12.17
CA ARG A 89 3.95 -18.79 12.99
C ARG A 89 3.46 -20.13 13.57
N PRO A 90 3.36 -21.23 12.80
CA PRO A 90 3.01 -22.54 13.36
C PRO A 90 3.99 -23.01 14.42
N ARG A 91 5.29 -22.79 14.21
CA ARG A 91 6.32 -23.16 15.19
C ARG A 91 6.20 -22.33 16.48
N ALA A 92 5.94 -21.04 16.35
CA ALA A 92 5.68 -20.15 17.47
C ALA A 92 4.43 -20.58 18.25
N LEU A 93 3.35 -20.98 17.56
CA LEU A 93 2.15 -21.52 18.19
C LEU A 93 2.44 -22.80 18.97
N HIS A 94 3.24 -23.70 18.42
CA HIS A 94 3.65 -24.91 19.13
C HIS A 94 4.45 -24.60 20.40
N THR A 95 5.42 -23.68 20.33
CA THR A 95 6.17 -23.23 21.50
C THR A 95 5.28 -22.55 22.55
N MET A 96 4.22 -21.84 22.14
CA MET A 96 3.26 -21.28 23.10
C MET A 96 2.46 -22.36 23.83
N GLY A 97 2.19 -23.49 23.17
CA GLY A 97 1.63 -24.69 23.82
C GLY A 97 2.56 -25.24 24.90
N GLU A 98 3.86 -25.34 24.64
CA GLU A 98 4.84 -25.76 25.65
C GLU A 98 4.95 -24.76 26.83
N LEU A 99 4.83 -23.46 26.55
CA LEU A 99 4.88 -22.41 27.56
C LEU A 99 3.66 -22.39 28.49
N LEU A 100 2.52 -22.98 28.10
CA LEU A 100 1.38 -23.21 29.01
C LEU A 100 1.72 -24.16 30.15
N ASP A 101 2.70 -25.05 29.95
CA ASP A 101 3.16 -25.99 30.97
C ASP A 101 4.32 -25.43 31.81
N ALA A 102 4.76 -24.19 31.54
CA ALA A 102 5.88 -23.57 32.23
C ALA A 102 5.64 -23.45 33.75
N LYS A 103 6.69 -23.58 34.56
CA LYS A 103 6.55 -23.51 36.03
C LYS A 103 6.23 -22.11 36.57
N THR A 104 6.38 -21.07 35.74
CA THR A 104 6.18 -19.67 36.14
C THR A 104 4.79 -19.18 35.69
N ASP A 105 3.97 -18.75 36.64
CA ASP A 105 2.58 -18.34 36.38
C ASP A 105 2.47 -17.16 35.40
N THR A 106 3.43 -16.23 35.41
CA THR A 106 3.44 -15.09 34.47
C THR A 106 3.63 -15.52 33.02
N ILE A 107 4.39 -16.59 32.78
CA ILE A 107 4.67 -17.12 31.43
C ILE A 107 3.44 -17.87 30.94
N LYS A 108 2.84 -18.70 31.81
CA LYS A 108 1.58 -19.40 31.53
C LYS A 108 0.45 -18.44 31.18
N PHE A 109 0.28 -17.38 31.98
CA PHE A 109 -0.75 -16.38 31.74
C PHE A 109 -0.59 -15.69 30.38
N LYS A 110 0.64 -15.26 30.04
CA LYS A 110 0.93 -14.61 28.74
C LYS A 110 0.72 -15.55 27.55
N ALA A 111 1.09 -16.83 27.69
CA ALA A 111 0.85 -17.84 26.65
C ALA A 111 -0.67 -18.08 26.46
N ALA A 112 -1.42 -18.17 27.56
CA ALA A 112 -2.88 -18.31 27.53
C ALA A 112 -3.56 -17.08 26.91
N GLU A 113 -3.16 -15.86 27.29
CA GLU A 113 -3.67 -14.61 26.73
C GLU A 113 -3.43 -14.50 25.21
N TYR A 114 -2.24 -14.92 24.76
CA TYR A 114 -1.91 -14.96 23.33
C TYR A 114 -2.77 -15.98 22.56
N LEU A 115 -3.01 -17.16 23.13
CA LEU A 115 -3.81 -18.23 22.50
C LEU A 115 -5.32 -17.95 22.50
N ASP A 116 -5.87 -17.39 23.58
CA ASP A 116 -7.27 -16.95 23.67
C ASP A 116 -7.55 -15.77 22.71
N GLY A 117 -6.48 -15.11 22.24
CA GLY A 117 -6.58 -14.05 21.25
C GLY A 117 -7.05 -12.73 21.84
N GLN A 118 -6.92 -12.54 23.15
CA GLN A 118 -7.16 -11.25 23.80
C GLN A 118 -6.11 -10.21 23.38
N ASN A 119 -4.95 -10.64 22.87
CA ASN A 119 -3.91 -9.77 22.30
C ASN A 119 -3.94 -9.65 20.76
N ARG A 120 -5.13 -9.69 20.13
CA ARG A 120 -5.26 -9.52 18.67
C ARG A 120 -5.03 -8.09 18.18
N GLY A 121 -5.08 -7.09 19.07
CA GLY A 121 -4.95 -5.68 18.73
C GLY A 121 -3.52 -5.22 18.37
N GLN A 122 -2.49 -5.92 18.86
CA GLN A 122 -1.09 -5.50 18.67
C GLN A 122 -0.33 -6.29 17.60
N HIS A 123 -0.88 -7.40 17.09
CA HIS A 123 -0.16 -8.32 16.20
C HIS A 123 -0.63 -8.32 14.72
N THR A 124 -1.55 -7.44 14.33
CA THR A 124 -2.00 -7.33 12.93
C THR A 124 -1.07 -6.43 12.10
N ILE A 125 0.11 -6.95 11.77
CA ILE A 125 0.94 -6.32 10.71
C ILE A 125 0.19 -6.50 9.38
N GLY A 126 -0.40 -5.42 8.88
CA GLY A 126 -1.16 -5.39 7.62
C GLY A 126 -2.66 -5.10 7.76
N ALA A 127 -3.20 -4.99 8.98
CA ALA A 127 -4.50 -4.35 9.15
C ALA A 127 -4.28 -2.83 9.06
N ALA A 128 -4.36 -2.28 7.84
CA ALA A 128 -4.62 -0.87 7.71
C ALA A 128 -5.90 -0.58 8.52
N GLN A 129 -5.78 0.11 9.65
CA GLN A 129 -6.93 0.74 10.27
C GLN A 129 -7.43 1.75 9.24
N VAL A 130 -8.44 1.33 8.46
CA VAL A 130 -9.13 2.24 7.56
C VAL A 130 -9.95 3.15 8.47
N ASN A 131 -9.42 4.33 8.76
CA ASN A 131 -10.18 5.42 9.35
C ASN A 131 -11.24 5.85 8.32
N VAL A 132 -12.41 5.20 8.37
CA VAL A 132 -13.59 5.65 7.63
C VAL A 132 -14.20 6.81 8.42
N GLN A 133 -13.57 7.99 8.34
CA GLN A 133 -14.17 9.21 8.87
C GLN A 133 -15.23 9.69 7.87
N VAL A 134 -16.49 9.34 8.12
CA VAL A 134 -17.62 9.92 7.39
C VAL A 134 -17.93 11.30 7.99
N ASN A 135 -17.29 12.34 7.47
CA ASN A 135 -17.68 13.73 7.79
C ASN A 135 -18.96 14.08 7.03
N ASN A 136 -20.12 13.75 7.58
CA ASN A 136 -21.40 14.24 7.06
C ASN A 136 -21.77 15.58 7.71
N THR A 137 -20.95 16.60 7.47
CA THR A 137 -21.28 17.97 7.91
C THR A 137 -22.17 18.64 6.86
N VAL A 138 -23.45 18.25 6.84
CA VAL A 138 -24.47 18.96 6.07
C VAL A 138 -24.94 20.15 6.91
N ASN A 139 -24.24 21.28 6.78
CA ASN A 139 -24.77 22.56 7.26
C ASN A 139 -25.83 23.04 6.26
N VAL A 140 -27.08 22.58 6.43
CA VAL A 140 -28.21 23.18 5.72
C VAL A 140 -28.41 24.58 6.30
N THR A 141 -27.95 25.60 5.60
CA THR A 141 -28.45 26.97 5.83
C THR A 141 -29.85 26.98 5.24
N PRO A 142 -30.92 27.24 6.03
CA PRO A 142 -32.27 27.29 5.48
C PRO A 142 -32.33 28.38 4.40
N GLY A 143 -32.38 27.96 3.14
CA GLY A 143 -32.48 28.87 2.01
C GLY A 143 -33.89 29.42 1.93
N TYR A 144 -34.03 30.74 1.84
CA TYR A 144 -35.30 31.40 1.60
C TYR A 144 -35.87 30.96 0.24
N VAL A 145 -37.17 30.65 0.20
CA VAL A 145 -37.90 30.43 -1.04
C VAL A 145 -38.29 31.79 -1.60
N ILE A 146 -37.70 32.18 -2.72
CA ILE A 146 -38.13 33.35 -3.47
C ILE A 146 -39.30 32.90 -4.35
N ASP A 147 -40.51 33.35 -4.02
CA ASP A 147 -41.67 33.19 -4.89
C ASP A 147 -41.62 34.26 -5.99
N LEU A 148 -41.61 33.83 -7.25
CA LEU A 148 -41.53 34.68 -8.44
C LEU A 148 -42.90 34.92 -9.07
N ARG A 149 -43.99 34.66 -8.34
CA ARG A 149 -45.31 35.12 -8.76
C ARG A 149 -45.32 36.64 -8.73
N ALA A 150 -45.35 37.24 -9.92
CA ALA A 150 -45.61 38.65 -10.10
C ALA A 150 -47.10 38.89 -9.80
N ASP A 151 -47.45 38.93 -8.52
CA ASP A 151 -48.75 39.45 -8.13
C ASP A 151 -48.67 40.97 -8.02
N GLU A 152 -49.66 41.57 -8.65
CA GLU A 152 -49.91 42.98 -8.87
C GLU A 152 -49.77 43.82 -7.59
N PRO A 153 -49.37 45.10 -7.73
CA PRO A 153 -48.84 45.91 -6.65
C PRO A 153 -49.86 46.24 -5.56
N ASP A 154 -49.34 46.31 -4.33
CA ASP A 154 -49.98 46.89 -3.14
C ASP A 154 -50.68 48.23 -3.43
N GLY A 155 -51.93 48.33 -2.94
CA GLY A 155 -52.47 49.56 -2.37
C GLY A 155 -53.59 50.27 -3.15
N LEU A 156 -54.85 50.07 -2.72
CA LEU A 156 -55.79 51.10 -2.20
C LEU A 156 -57.26 50.59 -2.23
N PRO A 157 -58.13 51.07 -1.32
CA PRO A 157 -59.31 50.35 -0.86
C PRO A 157 -60.53 50.58 -1.74
N LYS A 158 -61.44 49.61 -1.80
CA LYS A 158 -62.83 49.86 -2.19
C LYS A 158 -63.76 49.33 -1.12
N GLU A 159 -64.34 50.31 -0.43
CA GLU A 159 -65.44 50.15 0.51
C GLU A 159 -66.65 49.48 -0.15
N VAL A 160 -67.29 48.63 0.65
CA VAL A 160 -68.74 48.46 0.84
C VAL A 160 -69.66 49.12 -0.19
N SER A 161 -70.42 48.31 -0.93
CA SER A 161 -71.90 48.35 -0.89
C SER A 161 -72.52 47.12 -1.53
#